data_AF-F7CB91-F1
#
_entry.id   AF-F7CB91-F1
#
_cell.length_a   1.000
_cell.length_b   1.000
_cell.length_c   1.000
_cell.angle_alpha   90.00
_cell.angle_beta   90.00
_cell.angle_gamma   90.00
#
_symmetry.space_group_name_H-M   'P 1'
#
loop_
_entity.id
_entity.type
_entity.pdbx_description
1 polymer ?
#
loop_
_entity_poly.entity_id
_entity_poly.type
_entity_poly.pdbx_seq_one_letter_code
_entity_poly.pdbx_strand_id
1 'polypeptide(L)' 'KINEWLGIKNETEDQYSLMEDEDALPHHEERTWYVGKINRTQAEEMLSGKRDGTFLIRESSQRGCYACSVV' A
#
# COMPACT_ATOMS: atom_id res chain seq x y z
N LYS A 1 -22.75 -25.65 -6.61
CA LYS A 1 -22.76 -24.35 -5.86
C LYS A 1 -21.72 -23.43 -6.51
N ILE A 2 -21.93 -22.11 -6.54
CA ILE A 2 -21.28 -21.13 -7.46
C ILE A 2 -19.78 -21.35 -7.74
N ASN A 3 -19.02 -21.82 -6.75
CA ASN A 3 -17.58 -22.11 -6.85
C ASN A 3 -17.22 -23.17 -7.92
N GLU A 4 -18.12 -24.11 -8.22
CA GLU A 4 -17.90 -25.17 -9.22
C GLU A 4 -18.09 -24.67 -10.66
N TRP A 5 -19.00 -23.72 -10.86
CA TRP A 5 -19.21 -23.06 -12.17
C TRP A 5 -18.08 -22.09 -12.53
N LEU A 6 -17.44 -21.51 -11.50
CA LEU A 6 -16.38 -20.52 -11.68
C LEU A 6 -14.98 -21.15 -11.84
N GLY A 7 -14.86 -22.49 -11.70
CA GLY A 7 -13.58 -23.18 -11.85
C GLY A 7 -12.49 -22.71 -10.87
N ILE A 8 -12.89 -22.07 -9.77
CA ILE A 8 -11.96 -21.54 -8.77
C ILE A 8 -11.41 -22.73 -8.00
N LYS A 9 -10.28 -23.26 -8.47
CA LYS A 9 -9.39 -24.07 -7.65
C LYS A 9 -8.58 -23.08 -6.80
N ASN A 10 -8.58 -23.27 -5.50
CA ASN A 10 -7.77 -22.48 -4.56
C ASN A 10 -6.29 -22.92 -4.71
N GLU A 11 -5.71 -22.70 -5.88
CA GLU A 11 -4.30 -22.99 -6.21
C GLU A 11 -3.44 -21.72 -6.08
N THR A 12 -4.04 -20.56 -5.80
CA THR A 12 -3.37 -19.25 -5.75
C THR A 12 -2.85 -18.85 -4.37
N GLU A 13 -3.17 -19.58 -3.30
CA GLU A 13 -2.70 -19.19 -1.95
C GLU A 13 -1.18 -19.37 -1.74
N ASP A 14 -0.49 -20.15 -2.59
CA ASP A 14 0.92 -20.49 -2.34
C ASP A 14 1.94 -19.84 -3.31
N GLN A 15 1.51 -19.04 -4.30
CA GLN A 15 2.48 -18.48 -5.26
C GLN A 15 3.05 -17.11 -4.85
N TYR A 16 2.32 -16.34 -4.04
CA TYR A 16 2.77 -15.04 -3.51
C TYR A 16 3.30 -15.11 -2.07
N SER A 17 3.09 -16.24 -1.37
CA SER A 17 3.50 -16.42 0.02
C SER A 17 4.88 -17.06 0.21
N LEU A 18 5.51 -17.59 -0.85
CA LEU A 18 6.70 -18.46 -0.71
C LEU A 18 8.05 -17.80 -1.01
N MET A 19 8.13 -16.50 -1.31
CA MET A 19 9.40 -15.91 -1.78
C MET A 19 9.70 -14.46 -1.37
N GLU A 20 9.07 -13.93 -0.33
CA GLU A 20 9.57 -12.72 0.32
C GLU A 20 9.77 -13.04 1.80
N ASP A 21 10.99 -12.83 2.29
CA ASP A 21 11.27 -12.82 3.72
C ASP A 21 10.36 -11.73 4.29
N GLU A 22 9.25 -12.13 4.92
CA GLU A 22 8.22 -11.17 5.34
C GLU A 22 8.86 -10.05 6.15
N ASP A 23 9.83 -10.40 6.99
CA ASP A 23 10.58 -9.46 7.82
C ASP A 23 11.35 -8.38 7.03
N ALA A 24 11.64 -8.60 5.75
CA ALA A 24 12.35 -7.67 4.87
C ALA A 24 11.44 -6.73 4.05
N LEU A 25 10.12 -6.80 4.24
CA LEU A 25 9.19 -5.98 3.47
C LEU A 25 9.30 -4.50 3.88
N PRO A 26 9.29 -3.56 2.91
CA PRO A 26 9.49 -2.14 3.21
C PRO A 26 8.42 -1.58 4.15
N HIS A 27 7.21 -2.12 4.14
CA HIS A 27 6.12 -1.66 4.99
C HIS A 27 6.31 -1.97 6.48
N HIS A 28 7.28 -2.81 6.85
CA HIS A 28 7.69 -3.03 8.25
C HIS A 28 8.45 -1.83 8.84
N GLU A 29 9.03 -0.99 7.99
CA GLU A 29 9.69 0.23 8.43
C GLU A 29 8.77 1.44 8.22
N GLU A 30 8.25 2.04 9.30
CA GLU A 30 7.34 3.20 9.22
C GLU A 30 7.87 4.32 8.32
N ARG A 31 9.19 4.54 8.31
CA ARG A 31 9.86 5.60 7.56
C ARG A 31 9.78 5.44 6.04
N THR A 32 9.39 4.27 5.55
CA THR A 32 9.25 4.01 4.11
C THR A 32 7.92 4.50 3.56
N TRP A 33 6.91 4.69 4.42
CA TRP A 33 5.56 5.08 4.01
C TRP A 33 4.98 6.26 4.79
N TYR A 34 5.41 6.52 6.03
CA TYR A 34 4.98 7.68 6.81
C TYR A 34 5.92 8.86 6.60
N VAL A 35 5.37 9.98 6.11
CA VAL A 35 6.13 11.19 5.76
C VAL A 35 5.82 12.38 6.66
N GLY A 36 5.01 12.17 7.71
CA GLY A 36 4.69 13.19 8.70
C GLY A 36 3.82 14.32 8.15
N LYS A 37 4.12 15.55 8.57
CA LYS A 37 3.31 16.74 8.31
C LYS A 37 3.65 17.38 6.96
N ILE A 38 3.14 16.79 5.89
CA ILE A 38 3.13 17.39 4.55
C ILE A 38 1.70 17.67 4.09
N ASN A 39 1.53 18.65 3.21
CA ASN A 39 0.24 18.95 2.62
C ASN A 39 -0.07 18.04 1.42
N ARG A 40 -1.29 18.15 0.88
CA ARG A 40 -1.75 17.35 -0.26
C ARG A 40 -0.89 17.55 -1.51
N THR A 41 -0.54 18.79 -1.84
CA THR A 41 0.25 19.13 -3.04
C THR A 41 1.65 18.53 -2.97
N GLN A 42 2.31 18.58 -1.80
CA GLN A 42 3.60 17.93 -1.60
C GLN A 42 3.52 16.41 -1.76
N ALA A 43 2.44 15.78 -1.31
CA ALA A 43 2.22 14.35 -1.52
C ALA A 43 2.02 14.00 -3.00
N GLU A 44 1.26 14.81 -3.73
CA GLU A 44 1.06 14.65 -5.19
C GLU A 44 2.38 14.78 -5.96
N GLU A 45 3.25 15.73 -5.58
CA GLU A 45 4.59 15.88 -6.16
C GLU A 45 5.48 14.66 -5.87
N MET A 46 5.47 14.13 -4.65
CA MET A 46 6.26 12.94 -4.28
C MET A 46 5.83 11.67 -5.02
N LEU A 47 4.53 11.53 -5.28
CA LEU A 47 3.95 10.38 -5.99
C LEU A 47 3.95 10.56 -7.51
N SER A 48 4.27 11.75 -8.01
CA SER A 48 4.32 12.02 -9.44
C SER A 48 5.29 11.07 -10.16
N GLY A 49 4.78 10.38 -11.18
CA GLY A 49 5.55 9.43 -11.99
C GLY A 49 5.94 8.13 -11.27
N LYS A 50 5.38 7.85 -10.09
CA LYS A 50 5.53 6.55 -9.42
C LYS A 50 4.61 5.51 -10.04
N ARG A 51 4.88 4.23 -9.75
CA ARG A 51 4.04 3.12 -10.24
C ARG A 51 2.71 3.10 -9.49
N ASP A 52 1.66 2.67 -10.16
CA ASP A 52 0.33 2.45 -9.57
C ASP A 52 0.44 1.64 -8.27
N GLY A 53 -0.32 2.06 -7.26
CA GLY A 53 -0.28 1.46 -5.92
C GLY A 53 0.85 1.96 -5.02
N THR A 54 1.75 2.84 -5.51
CA THR A 54 2.70 3.54 -4.63
C THR A 54 1.91 4.47 -3.70
N PHE A 55 2.16 4.37 -2.39
CA PHE A 55 1.41 5.14 -1.38
C PHE A 55 2.34 5.81 -0.36
N LEU A 56 1.76 6.76 0.37
CA LEU A 56 2.31 7.33 1.59
C LEU A 56 1.19 7.71 2.57
N ILE A 57 1.52 7.74 3.85
CA ILE A 57 0.67 8.24 4.93
C ILE A 57 1.24 9.57 5.42
N ARG A 58 0.36 10.56 5.58
CA ARG A 58 0.70 11.89 6.09
C ARG A 58 -0.32 12.35 7.13
N GLU A 59 0.04 13.36 7.91
CA GLU A 59 -0.94 14.08 8.72
C GLU A 59 -2.02 14.70 7.82
N SER A 60 -3.28 14.59 8.26
CA SER A 60 -4.39 15.28 7.62
C SER A 60 -4.36 16.77 7.99
N SER A 61 -5.00 17.61 7.17
CA SER A 61 -5.32 18.98 7.57
C SER A 61 -6.27 19.03 8.77
N GLN A 62 -7.04 17.96 8.98
CA GLN A 62 -7.81 17.75 10.19
C GLN A 62 -6.88 17.27 11.31
N ARG A 63 -6.80 18.05 12.40
CA ARG A 63 -5.96 17.72 13.57
C ARG A 63 -6.31 16.34 14.12
N GLY A 64 -5.28 15.55 14.40
CA GLY A 64 -5.42 14.20 14.99
C GLY A 64 -5.89 13.13 13.99
N CYS A 65 -6.01 13.47 12.70
CA CYS A 65 -6.35 12.52 11.65
C CYS A 65 -5.17 12.35 10.69
N TYR A 66 -5.17 11.24 9.96
CA TYR A 66 -4.20 10.92 8.91
C TYR A 66 -4.88 10.87 7.55
N ALA A 67 -4.08 10.96 6.49
CA ALA A 67 -4.52 10.80 5.12
C ALA A 67 -3.59 9.83 4.38
N CYS A 68 -4.18 8.90 3.63
CA CYS A 68 -3.47 8.07 2.66
C CYS A 68 -3.48 8.78 1.30
N SER A 69 -2.30 8.92 0.70
CA SER A 69 -2.14 9.40 -0.68
C SER A 69 -1.56 8.26 -1.51
N VAL A 70 -2.16 7.98 -2.66
CA VAL A 70 -1.81 6.85 -3.53
C VAL A 70 -2.02 7.27 -4.98
N VAL A 71 -1.20 6.74 -5.88
CA VAL A 71 -1.36 6.86 -7.34
C VAL A 71 -2.04 5.65 -7.95
#